data_AF-A0A1Q7B2K6-F1
#
_entry.id   AF-A0A1Q7B2K6-F1
#
_cell.length_a   1.000
_cell.length_b   1.000
_cell.length_c   1.000
_cell.angle_alpha   90.00
_cell.angle_beta   90.00
_cell.angle_gamma   90.00
#
_symmetry.space_group_name_H-M   'P 1'
#
loop_
_entity.id
_entity.type
_entity.pdbx_description
1 polymer ?
#
loop_
_entity_poly.entity_id
_entity_poly.type
_entity_poly.pdbx_seq_one_letter_code
_entity_poly.pdbx_strand_id
1 'polypeptide(L)'
;MVAQRIALQNPSFHIALGDLGYGDQSPSIWCSSFKNSYQNLVIVTGNHDTFNSGGSTVSYSGGSGGSGIPSDVITDEDGPGFLDTIGSSGTGYVSACGPPPSGINWVGSGVSNGGYSCNASLVLTTPSCYGREYYFDYPSQTPMMRFIFISAGIVGPWPDYSPGTTHYNWLKSTIDDAKNMGLWVAVALHKECLSDGIVHATCESTFDPFDLAITHHVDLWLDGHEHNYERSYQLTSCSGSGTTVTSCSDNLGTVVNGVPTFVRGSGMIVSIIGTGGIGGTYNICTTNCSKQQYFQRLCGSNNDIGISQTSGCNNDFGFVEFTVDANRILAQWVDACVSTPCGFTDSYSINVPNPPGDFSVSANPVSLTIPQAVSVTTSITVLSFGGFGGLVTLAAAQSPPNNKFSVCWDGVTCMPARSTSITVLAGQSASATLTVSAGCGTTPGSYAIRVNATSTSPSIFHWVILPVTVTASACGGSVAAGTLITLADRTQTPVQNLRVGLQLLSYDMTRREYATTTITRFETVVTSNQMVISTSTGKPLIVDQNPAQRLYAQLPDGMVALVSVTDLKVGYKLFQPLSQTWVPITNIQYQNSGIHTMYDIYTTAPGNYIANGYLDPLKDGPH
;
A
#
# COMPACT_ATOMS: atom_id res chain seq x y z
N MET A 1 -15.35 -7.56 29.85
CA MET A 1 -16.16 -6.35 30.04
C MET A 1 -15.86 -5.31 28.96
N VAL A 2 -14.65 -4.73 28.91
CA VAL A 2 -14.25 -3.77 27.85
C VAL A 2 -14.50 -4.34 26.43
N ALA A 3 -14.06 -5.56 26.14
CA ALA A 3 -14.32 -6.21 24.84
C ALA A 3 -15.82 -6.36 24.48
N GLN A 4 -16.69 -6.59 25.47
CA GLN A 4 -18.15 -6.64 25.26
C GLN A 4 -18.70 -5.23 24.99
N ARG A 5 -18.16 -4.21 25.67
CA ARG A 5 -18.53 -2.82 25.44
C ARG A 5 -18.11 -2.34 24.06
N ILE A 6 -16.93 -2.74 23.58
CA ILE A 6 -16.48 -2.52 22.20
C ILE A 6 -17.45 -3.17 21.22
N ALA A 7 -17.83 -4.43 21.45
CA ALA A 7 -18.79 -5.13 20.59
C ALA A 7 -20.15 -4.41 20.52
N LEU A 8 -20.59 -3.76 21.61
CA LEU A 8 -21.81 -2.96 21.63
C LEU A 8 -21.69 -1.65 20.84
N GLN A 9 -20.51 -1.01 20.81
CA GLN A 9 -20.28 0.16 19.95
C GLN A 9 -20.14 -0.24 18.48
N ASN A 10 -19.71 -1.48 18.21
CA ASN A 10 -19.53 -2.03 16.87
C ASN A 10 -18.67 -1.13 15.95
N PRO A 11 -17.43 -0.79 16.36
CA PRO A 11 -16.55 0.01 15.52
C PRO A 11 -16.13 -0.77 14.26
N SER A 12 -15.40 -0.11 13.35
CA SER A 12 -14.82 -0.79 12.19
C SER A 12 -13.74 -1.80 12.60
N PHE A 13 -12.88 -1.41 13.54
CA PHE A 13 -11.83 -2.22 14.16
C PHE A 13 -11.47 -1.61 15.52
N HIS A 14 -10.74 -2.35 16.34
CA HIS A 14 -10.20 -1.89 17.62
C HIS A 14 -8.68 -2.05 17.62
N ILE A 15 -7.95 -1.05 18.11
CA ILE A 15 -6.50 -1.11 18.31
C ILE A 15 -6.24 -1.45 19.77
N ALA A 16 -5.54 -2.55 20.03
CA ALA A 16 -5.00 -2.85 21.35
C ALA A 16 -3.54 -2.39 21.44
N LEU A 17 -3.25 -1.54 22.44
CA LEU A 17 -2.00 -0.78 22.59
C LEU A 17 -1.00 -1.51 23.51
N GLY A 18 -0.77 -2.81 23.28
CA GLY A 18 0.11 -3.64 24.10
C GLY A 18 -0.44 -3.99 25.49
N ASP A 19 0.37 -4.70 26.28
CA ASP A 19 0.02 -5.28 27.59
C ASP A 19 -1.32 -6.01 27.60
N LEU A 20 -1.48 -6.82 26.57
CA LEU A 20 -2.64 -7.64 26.27
C LEU A 20 -2.87 -8.69 27.34
N GLY A 21 -1.85 -9.17 28.06
CA GLY A 21 -2.08 -10.07 29.20
C GLY A 21 -1.01 -10.02 30.26
N TYR A 22 -1.43 -10.29 31.51
CA TYR A 22 -0.56 -10.39 32.67
C TYR A 22 -0.61 -11.80 33.27
N GLY A 23 0.46 -12.18 33.98
CA GLY A 23 0.50 -13.43 34.75
C GLY A 23 0.28 -14.65 33.88
N ASP A 24 -0.57 -15.59 34.33
CA ASP A 24 -0.71 -16.92 33.73
C ASP A 24 -1.58 -16.98 32.45
N GLN A 25 -1.91 -15.83 31.86
CA GLN A 25 -2.79 -15.77 30.70
C GLN A 25 -2.02 -16.07 29.41
N SER A 26 -2.38 -17.17 28.72
CA SER A 26 -1.76 -17.47 27.43
C SER A 26 -2.29 -16.55 26.32
N PRO A 27 -1.45 -16.20 25.33
CA PRO A 27 -1.88 -15.42 24.17
C PRO A 27 -3.09 -16.02 23.45
N SER A 28 -3.14 -17.37 23.32
CA SER A 28 -4.27 -18.08 22.74
C SER A 28 -5.58 -17.88 23.52
N ILE A 29 -5.52 -17.91 24.86
CA ILE A 29 -6.69 -17.71 25.72
C ILE A 29 -7.15 -16.25 25.64
N TRP A 30 -6.22 -15.31 25.73
CA TRP A 30 -6.56 -13.89 25.62
C TRP A 30 -7.19 -13.57 24.26
N CYS A 31 -6.52 -13.93 23.15
CA CYS A 31 -7.00 -13.67 21.80
C CYS A 31 -8.37 -14.32 21.56
N SER A 32 -8.57 -15.58 21.99
CA SER A 32 -9.86 -16.26 21.85
C SER A 32 -10.95 -15.57 22.69
N SER A 33 -10.64 -15.18 23.93
CA SER A 33 -11.58 -14.48 24.81
C SER A 33 -12.01 -13.13 24.23
N PHE A 34 -11.04 -12.35 23.73
CA PHE A 34 -11.32 -11.07 23.10
C PHE A 34 -12.15 -11.25 21.83
N LYS A 35 -11.71 -12.14 20.93
CA LYS A 35 -12.39 -12.39 19.64
C LYS A 35 -13.77 -13.01 19.79
N ASN A 36 -14.03 -13.77 20.86
CA ASN A 36 -15.38 -14.23 21.19
C ASN A 36 -16.36 -13.07 21.44
N SER A 37 -15.86 -11.90 21.88
CA SER A 37 -16.66 -10.69 22.02
C SER A 37 -16.64 -9.83 20.76
N TYR A 38 -15.46 -9.61 20.18
CA TYR A 38 -15.28 -8.73 19.03
C TYR A 38 -14.11 -9.16 18.13
N GLN A 39 -14.39 -9.42 16.86
CA GLN A 39 -13.45 -10.05 15.93
C GLN A 39 -12.42 -9.09 15.32
N ASN A 40 -12.79 -7.82 15.12
CA ASN A 40 -12.00 -6.89 14.31
C ASN A 40 -10.88 -6.22 15.14
N LEU A 41 -9.89 -7.01 15.54
CA LEU A 41 -8.78 -6.59 16.40
C LEU A 41 -7.49 -6.33 15.62
N VAL A 42 -6.86 -5.19 15.90
CA VAL A 42 -5.52 -4.77 15.46
C VAL A 42 -4.64 -4.63 16.70
N ILE A 43 -3.36 -5.02 16.63
CA ILE A 43 -2.48 -5.04 17.80
C ILE A 43 -1.15 -4.33 17.56
N VAL A 44 -0.63 -3.69 18.59
CA VAL A 44 0.81 -3.40 18.76
C VAL A 44 1.27 -4.09 20.02
N THR A 45 2.50 -4.58 20.03
CA THR A 45 3.05 -5.35 21.15
C THR A 45 3.58 -4.43 22.25
N GLY A 46 3.26 -4.77 23.50
CA GLY A 46 3.85 -4.20 24.70
C GLY A 46 4.91 -5.08 25.34
N ASN A 47 5.57 -4.57 26.38
CA ASN A 47 6.64 -5.32 27.05
C ASN A 47 6.10 -6.46 27.93
N HIS A 48 4.83 -6.42 28.35
CA HIS A 48 4.23 -7.51 29.14
C HIS A 48 3.50 -8.56 28.32
N ASP A 49 3.50 -8.48 26.98
CA ASP A 49 2.79 -9.39 26.06
C ASP A 49 3.38 -10.82 26.04
N THR A 50 3.31 -11.52 27.17
CA THR A 50 3.94 -12.82 27.43
C THR A 50 2.97 -13.81 28.10
N PHE A 51 3.43 -15.04 28.35
CA PHE A 51 2.73 -16.08 29.11
C PHE A 51 3.55 -16.45 30.34
N ASN A 52 2.94 -16.44 31.53
CA ASN A 52 3.49 -17.09 32.71
C ASN A 52 2.71 -18.39 32.99
N SER A 53 3.28 -19.34 33.74
CA SER A 53 2.48 -20.44 34.29
C SER A 53 2.97 -20.75 35.69
N GLY A 54 2.08 -20.68 36.69
CA GLY A 54 2.37 -21.09 38.06
C GLY A 54 3.31 -20.17 38.82
N GLY A 55 3.32 -18.86 38.52
CA GLY A 55 4.16 -17.88 39.22
C GLY A 55 5.66 -18.04 38.96
N SER A 56 6.04 -18.84 37.96
CA SER A 56 7.40 -18.93 37.43
C SER A 56 7.40 -18.49 35.97
N THR A 57 8.41 -17.69 35.61
CA THR A 57 8.71 -17.24 34.25
C THR A 57 8.83 -18.44 33.31
N VAL A 58 7.89 -18.59 32.37
CA VAL A 58 8.00 -19.62 31.32
C VAL A 58 8.85 -19.04 30.20
N SER A 59 10.17 -19.18 30.29
CA SER A 59 11.04 -18.90 29.16
C SER A 59 10.61 -19.77 27.98
N TYR A 60 10.09 -19.16 26.91
CA TYR A 60 9.99 -19.86 25.63
C TYR A 60 11.42 -20.07 25.13
N SER A 61 12.04 -21.19 25.52
CA SER A 61 13.32 -21.62 24.99
C SER A 61 13.13 -22.09 23.53
N GLY A 62 12.90 -21.13 22.64
CA GLY A 62 13.03 -21.30 21.20
C GLY A 62 14.49 -21.20 20.78
N GLY A 63 15.29 -22.19 21.18
CA GLY A 63 16.63 -22.42 20.63
C GLY A 63 17.77 -21.70 21.37
N SER A 64 18.62 -22.48 22.01
CA SER A 64 20.00 -22.10 22.31
C SER A 64 20.69 -21.59 21.04
N GLY A 65 20.95 -20.29 20.94
CA GLY A 65 22.14 -19.65 20.34
C GLY A 65 22.79 -20.27 19.10
N GLY A 66 22.03 -20.89 18.19
CA GLY A 66 22.59 -21.66 17.07
C GLY A 66 22.24 -21.13 15.67
N SER A 67 21.18 -20.33 15.52
CA SER A 67 20.75 -19.80 14.21
C SER A 67 20.92 -18.29 14.05
N GLY A 68 21.50 -17.61 15.06
CA GLY A 68 21.75 -16.18 15.00
C GLY A 68 20.49 -15.33 14.86
N ILE A 69 19.38 -15.69 15.54
CA ILE A 69 18.19 -14.84 15.77
C ILE A 69 18.12 -14.62 17.29
N PRO A 70 17.95 -13.39 17.82
CA PRO A 70 17.97 -13.14 19.26
C PRO A 70 16.71 -13.78 19.85
N SER A 71 16.90 -14.51 20.93
CA SER A 71 15.79 -15.12 21.65
C SER A 71 14.90 -14.02 22.24
N ASP A 72 13.64 -13.95 21.79
CA ASP A 72 12.57 -13.17 22.40
C ASP A 72 12.27 -13.75 23.80
N VAL A 73 12.97 -13.28 24.83
CA VAL A 73 12.85 -13.75 26.21
C VAL A 73 12.09 -12.71 27.03
N ILE A 74 11.12 -13.17 27.83
CA ILE A 74 10.38 -12.40 28.85
C ILE A 74 11.31 -11.47 29.59
N THR A 75 10.86 -10.26 29.87
CA THR A 75 11.46 -9.44 30.92
C THR A 75 10.46 -8.66 31.75
N ASP A 76 10.99 -8.23 32.89
CA ASP A 76 10.57 -7.07 33.66
C ASP A 76 10.40 -5.81 32.79
N GLU A 77 9.94 -4.72 33.41
CA GLU A 77 9.71 -3.40 32.79
C GLU A 77 10.89 -2.90 31.94
N ASP A 78 12.10 -3.39 32.22
CA ASP A 78 13.38 -2.91 31.71
C ASP A 78 14.08 -3.84 30.70
N GLY A 79 13.50 -4.99 30.32
CA GLY A 79 14.20 -5.93 29.44
C GLY A 79 13.53 -6.18 28.07
N PRO A 80 14.05 -7.14 27.26
CA PRO A 80 13.51 -7.47 25.94
C PRO A 80 12.00 -7.75 25.91
N GLY A 81 11.29 -6.94 25.13
CA GLY A 81 9.89 -7.20 24.82
C GLY A 81 9.75 -8.50 24.02
N PHE A 82 8.72 -9.28 24.34
CA PHE A 82 8.42 -10.51 23.63
C PHE A 82 7.75 -10.21 22.28
N LEU A 83 8.36 -10.66 21.19
CA LEU A 83 7.85 -10.39 19.86
C LEU A 83 7.80 -11.70 19.07
N ASP A 84 6.60 -12.14 18.71
CA ASP A 84 6.29 -13.50 18.27
C ASP A 84 6.90 -13.96 16.90
N THR A 85 7.02 -15.27 16.75
CA THR A 85 7.39 -16.01 15.51
C THR A 85 6.37 -17.11 15.18
N ILE A 86 5.87 -17.16 13.95
CA ILE A 86 5.22 -18.35 13.37
C ILE A 86 6.31 -19.30 12.84
N GLY A 87 6.67 -20.33 13.62
CA GLY A 87 7.46 -21.45 13.06
C GLY A 87 8.34 -22.27 13.99
N SER A 88 8.71 -21.78 15.18
CA SER A 88 9.49 -22.58 16.15
C SER A 88 8.74 -22.91 17.44
N SER A 89 7.72 -22.12 17.82
CA SER A 89 6.78 -22.47 18.91
C SER A 89 5.34 -21.98 18.73
N GLY A 90 5.06 -20.92 17.94
CA GLY A 90 3.68 -20.49 17.61
C GLY A 90 2.85 -20.06 18.82
N THR A 91 3.45 -19.35 19.78
CA THR A 91 2.87 -19.12 21.11
C THR A 91 2.60 -17.66 21.48
N GLY A 92 2.89 -16.68 20.62
CA GLY A 92 2.68 -15.26 20.94
C GLY A 92 1.36 -14.65 20.45
N TYR A 93 1.15 -13.37 20.77
CA TYR A 93 -0.12 -12.67 20.47
C TYR A 93 -0.38 -12.47 18.99
N VAL A 94 0.65 -12.23 18.16
CA VAL A 94 0.49 -12.11 16.71
C VAL A 94 0.01 -13.43 16.08
N SER A 95 0.61 -14.57 16.45
CA SER A 95 0.20 -15.89 15.96
C SER A 95 -1.14 -16.33 16.54
N ALA A 96 -1.39 -16.05 17.82
CA ALA A 96 -2.63 -16.41 18.50
C ALA A 96 -3.84 -15.61 18.03
N CYS A 97 -3.68 -14.30 17.82
CA CYS A 97 -4.74 -13.44 17.33
C CYS A 97 -4.88 -13.54 15.81
N GLY A 98 -3.82 -13.89 15.08
CA GLY A 98 -3.84 -13.99 13.63
C GLY A 98 -3.83 -12.61 12.96
N PRO A 99 -4.10 -12.56 11.63
CA PRO A 99 -3.94 -11.34 10.86
C PRO A 99 -4.96 -10.27 11.24
N PRO A 100 -4.73 -9.01 10.82
CA PRO A 100 -5.73 -7.96 10.91
C PRO A 100 -7.09 -8.34 10.29
N PRO A 101 -8.15 -7.62 10.66
CA PRO A 101 -9.49 -7.83 10.12
C PRO A 101 -9.54 -7.70 8.60
N SER A 102 -10.48 -8.39 7.96
CA SER A 102 -10.72 -8.27 6.53
C SER A 102 -11.00 -6.81 6.14
N GLY A 103 -10.23 -6.27 5.20
CA GLY A 103 -10.32 -4.87 4.76
C GLY A 103 -9.19 -3.98 5.26
N ILE A 104 -8.37 -4.45 6.20
CA ILE A 104 -7.12 -3.81 6.60
C ILE A 104 -5.96 -4.42 5.79
N ASN A 105 -5.46 -3.63 4.84
CA ASN A 105 -4.30 -3.98 4.01
C ASN A 105 -3.05 -3.37 4.66
N TRP A 106 -2.46 -4.11 5.59
CA TRP A 106 -1.27 -3.66 6.30
C TRP A 106 0.02 -3.86 5.50
N VAL A 107 1.01 -3.01 5.76
CA VAL A 107 2.32 -3.06 5.13
C VAL A 107 3.37 -3.01 6.22
N GLY A 108 4.17 -4.06 6.33
CA GLY A 108 5.29 -4.09 7.25
C GLY A 108 6.45 -3.21 6.78
N SER A 109 7.26 -2.71 7.71
CA SER A 109 8.38 -1.84 7.35
C SER A 109 9.44 -2.52 6.48
N GLY A 110 9.68 -3.81 6.69
CA GLY A 110 10.75 -4.56 6.03
C GLY A 110 12.15 -4.07 6.39
N VAL A 111 12.27 -3.20 7.40
CA VAL A 111 13.53 -2.57 7.78
C VAL A 111 14.47 -3.61 8.39
N SER A 112 15.75 -3.52 8.00
CA SER A 112 16.81 -4.36 8.55
C SER A 112 17.60 -3.62 9.62
N ASN A 113 17.90 -4.27 10.76
CA ASN A 113 18.88 -3.81 11.73
C ASN A 113 19.67 -4.99 12.31
N GLY A 114 20.99 -4.86 12.45
CA GLY A 114 21.83 -5.91 13.06
C GLY A 114 21.78 -7.29 12.38
N GLY A 115 21.39 -7.37 11.10
CA GLY A 115 21.22 -8.63 10.36
C GLY A 115 19.81 -9.23 10.43
N TYR A 116 18.89 -8.57 11.13
CA TYR A 116 17.49 -8.97 11.24
C TYR A 116 16.62 -8.13 10.34
N SER A 117 15.68 -8.74 9.59
CA SER A 117 14.60 -8.02 8.86
C SER A 117 13.25 -8.70 9.07
N CYS A 118 12.20 -7.94 9.38
CA CYS A 118 10.85 -8.48 9.43
C CYS A 118 10.24 -8.57 8.02
N ASN A 119 9.29 -9.48 7.80
CA ASN A 119 8.65 -9.62 6.49
C ASN A 119 7.59 -8.52 6.29
N ALA A 120 7.80 -7.72 5.25
CA ALA A 120 6.89 -6.64 4.84
C ALA A 120 5.59 -7.12 4.16
N SER A 121 5.50 -8.41 3.80
CA SER A 121 4.34 -9.03 3.17
C SER A 121 3.16 -9.12 4.13
N LEU A 122 1.94 -9.05 3.57
CA LEU A 122 0.67 -9.29 4.27
C LEU A 122 0.58 -10.70 4.91
N VAL A 123 1.48 -11.61 4.53
CA VAL A 123 1.58 -12.95 5.11
C VAL A 123 2.36 -12.88 6.42
N LEU A 124 1.77 -13.39 7.51
CA LEU A 124 2.40 -13.48 8.83
C LEU A 124 3.53 -14.54 8.88
N THR A 125 4.62 -14.33 8.14
CA THR A 125 5.80 -15.20 8.20
C THR A 125 6.83 -14.67 9.20
N THR A 126 7.66 -15.56 9.74
CA THR A 126 8.68 -15.21 10.74
C THR A 126 9.95 -14.56 10.16
N PRO A 127 10.48 -13.48 10.78
CA PRO A 127 9.81 -12.62 11.76
C PRO A 127 8.79 -11.70 11.07
N SER A 128 7.61 -11.50 11.66
CA SER A 128 6.56 -10.64 11.06
C SER A 128 6.71 -9.19 11.52
N CYS A 129 6.49 -8.23 10.63
CA CYS A 129 6.44 -6.82 11.03
C CYS A 129 5.12 -6.45 11.73
N TYR A 130 4.06 -7.25 11.56
CA TYR A 130 2.79 -7.03 12.22
C TYR A 130 2.93 -7.17 13.74
N GLY A 131 2.33 -6.24 14.48
CA GLY A 131 2.53 -6.06 15.91
C GLY A 131 3.77 -5.23 16.28
N ARG A 132 4.73 -5.04 15.36
CA ARG A 132 6.02 -4.41 15.65
C ARG A 132 6.20 -3.04 14.99
N GLU A 133 6.20 -3.03 13.66
CA GLU A 133 6.52 -1.86 12.84
C GLU A 133 5.83 -1.97 11.49
N TYR A 134 4.65 -1.38 11.37
CA TYR A 134 3.81 -1.51 10.18
C TYR A 134 2.85 -0.33 10.06
N TYR A 135 2.22 -0.17 8.91
CA TYR A 135 1.11 0.78 8.76
C TYR A 135 -0.04 0.18 7.96
N PHE A 136 -1.21 0.81 8.04
CA PHE A 136 -2.26 0.61 7.05
C PHE A 136 -3.06 1.88 6.85
N ASP A 137 -3.65 1.97 5.66
CA ASP A 137 -4.56 3.02 5.26
C ASP A 137 -6.00 2.50 5.35
N TYR A 138 -6.89 3.29 5.97
CA TYR A 138 -8.28 2.90 6.18
C TYR A 138 -9.26 4.03 5.81
N PRO A 139 -10.42 3.69 5.20
CA PRO A 139 -10.72 2.41 4.55
C PRO A 139 -9.79 2.12 3.36
N SER A 140 -9.49 0.85 3.08
CA SER A 140 -8.49 0.48 2.07
C SER A 140 -8.81 0.92 0.63
N GLN A 141 -10.07 1.14 0.29
CA GLN A 141 -10.50 1.57 -1.05
C GLN A 141 -10.45 3.09 -1.25
N THR A 142 -10.74 3.84 -0.19
CA THR A 142 -10.74 5.31 -0.18
C THR A 142 -10.12 5.78 1.14
N PRO A 143 -8.78 5.70 1.27
CA PRO A 143 -8.09 6.08 2.49
C PRO A 143 -8.42 7.49 2.94
N MET A 144 -8.78 7.62 4.22
CA MET A 144 -8.86 8.92 4.89
C MET A 144 -7.82 9.06 5.99
N MET A 145 -7.32 7.94 6.51
CA MET A 145 -6.41 7.93 7.64
C MET A 145 -5.35 6.82 7.47
N ARG A 146 -4.11 7.16 7.78
CA ARG A 146 -3.02 6.21 7.99
C ARG A 146 -2.83 5.95 9.48
N PHE A 147 -2.83 4.68 9.85
CA PHE A 147 -2.42 4.21 11.17
C PHE A 147 -1.02 3.63 11.06
N ILE A 148 -0.07 4.17 11.80
CA ILE A 148 1.34 3.76 11.82
C ILE A 148 1.62 3.17 13.20
N PHE A 149 2.20 1.99 13.24
CA PHE A 149 2.51 1.26 14.46
C PHE A 149 4.03 1.15 14.61
N ILE A 150 4.53 1.47 15.80
CA ILE A 150 5.97 1.41 16.13
C ILE A 150 6.19 0.72 17.47
N SER A 151 7.39 0.19 17.67
CA SER A 151 7.83 -0.44 18.92
C SER A 151 8.83 0.44 19.68
N ALA A 152 8.69 1.76 19.59
CA ALA A 152 9.60 2.69 20.25
C ALA A 152 9.61 2.46 21.77
N GLY A 153 10.79 2.41 22.37
CA GLY A 153 10.97 2.10 23.80
C GLY A 153 10.96 0.61 24.17
N ILE A 154 10.48 -0.28 23.30
CA ILE A 154 10.49 -1.72 23.56
C ILE A 154 11.90 -2.27 23.34
N VAL A 155 12.54 -2.83 24.36
CA VAL A 155 13.90 -3.37 24.24
C VAL A 155 13.95 -4.53 23.24
N GLY A 156 14.94 -4.52 22.34
CA GLY A 156 15.14 -5.53 21.31
C GLY A 156 16.07 -5.02 20.20
N PRO A 157 16.33 -5.80 19.13
CA PRO A 157 17.21 -5.36 18.04
C PRO A 157 16.54 -4.39 17.04
N TRP A 158 15.26 -4.03 17.26
CA TRP A 158 14.37 -3.33 16.33
C TRP A 158 13.85 -1.93 16.71
N PRO A 159 14.06 -1.35 17.91
CA PRO A 159 13.33 -0.16 18.36
C PRO A 159 14.11 1.16 18.23
N ASP A 160 15.26 1.18 17.55
CA ASP A 160 16.09 2.39 17.54
C ASP A 160 15.55 3.43 16.56
N TYR A 161 14.74 4.35 17.08
CA TYR A 161 14.22 5.50 16.36
C TYR A 161 15.06 6.77 16.58
N SER A 162 16.38 6.65 16.81
CA SER A 162 17.26 7.82 16.83
C SER A 162 17.41 8.44 15.41
N PRO A 163 17.62 9.76 15.27
CA PRO A 163 17.75 10.40 13.97
C PRO A 163 18.80 9.76 13.06
N GLY A 164 18.38 9.42 11.84
CA GLY A 164 19.25 8.82 10.81
C GLY A 164 19.29 7.29 10.82
N THR A 165 18.71 6.62 11.82
CA THR A 165 18.55 5.16 11.79
C THR A 165 17.55 4.75 10.72
N THR A 166 17.59 3.47 10.32
CA THR A 166 16.67 2.94 9.31
C THR A 166 15.21 2.97 9.78
N HIS A 167 14.95 2.70 11.06
CA HIS A 167 13.62 2.78 11.66
C HIS A 167 13.09 4.22 11.76
N TYR A 168 13.93 5.18 12.16
CA TYR A 168 13.55 6.60 12.14
C TYR A 168 13.22 7.09 10.74
N ASN A 169 14.07 6.76 9.76
CA ASN A 169 13.85 7.15 8.37
C ASN A 169 12.58 6.50 7.79
N TRP A 170 12.30 5.24 8.15
CA TRP A 170 11.06 4.58 7.78
C TRP A 170 9.83 5.28 8.38
N LEU A 171 9.82 5.55 9.69
CA LEU A 171 8.72 6.24 10.35
C LEU A 171 8.48 7.61 9.73
N LYS A 172 9.56 8.40 9.57
CA LYS A 172 9.53 9.70 8.91
C LYS A 172 8.93 9.62 7.52
N SER A 173 9.43 8.71 6.69
CA SER A 173 8.92 8.54 5.32
C SER A 173 7.45 8.12 5.30
N THR A 174 7.02 7.27 6.24
CA THR A 174 5.64 6.77 6.32
C THR A 174 4.66 7.88 6.74
N ILE A 175 5.07 8.75 7.66
CA ILE A 175 4.34 9.96 8.05
C ILE A 175 4.29 10.95 6.89
N ASP A 176 5.45 11.27 6.30
CA ASP A 176 5.56 12.20 5.19
C ASP A 176 4.67 11.77 4.02
N ASP A 177 4.70 10.49 3.66
CA ASP A 177 3.88 9.92 2.60
C ASP A 177 2.38 10.09 2.91
N ALA A 178 1.94 9.85 4.15
CA ALA A 178 0.54 10.01 4.53
C ALA A 178 0.09 11.47 4.51
N LYS A 179 0.93 12.39 5.01
CA LYS A 179 0.66 13.83 4.99
C LYS A 179 0.61 14.35 3.55
N ASN A 180 1.53 13.90 2.71
CA ASN A 180 1.54 14.20 1.28
C ASN A 180 0.36 13.61 0.50
N MET A 181 -0.26 12.55 1.01
CA MET A 181 -1.49 12.00 0.46
C MET A 181 -2.73 12.75 0.98
N GLY A 182 -2.58 13.71 1.89
CA GLY A 182 -3.70 14.42 2.52
C GLY A 182 -4.48 13.54 3.50
N LEU A 183 -3.86 12.50 4.07
CA LEU A 183 -4.49 11.63 5.07
C LEU A 183 -4.41 12.23 6.48
N TRP A 184 -5.36 11.85 7.33
CA TRP A 184 -5.16 11.89 8.78
C TRP A 184 -4.06 10.91 9.16
N VAL A 185 -3.30 11.19 10.20
CA VAL A 185 -2.18 10.34 10.64
C VAL A 185 -2.28 10.08 12.12
N ALA A 186 -2.35 8.80 12.50
CA ALA A 186 -2.11 8.35 13.86
C ALA A 186 -0.82 7.53 13.93
N VAL A 187 -0.03 7.78 14.97
CA VAL A 187 1.06 6.90 15.39
C VAL A 187 0.61 6.20 16.66
N ALA A 188 0.65 4.87 16.65
CA ALA A 188 0.25 4.01 17.76
C ALA A 188 1.45 3.18 18.23
N LEU A 189 1.61 3.08 19.53
CA LEU A 189 2.70 2.35 20.18
C LEU A 189 2.25 1.91 21.57
N HIS A 190 3.13 1.22 22.28
CA HIS A 190 2.83 0.78 23.64
C HIS A 190 3.28 1.80 24.69
N LYS A 191 4.58 2.09 24.75
CA LYS A 191 5.18 2.96 25.77
C LYS A 191 4.95 4.44 25.47
N GLU A 192 4.61 5.21 26.49
CA GLU A 192 4.36 6.64 26.39
C GLU A 192 5.64 7.51 26.38
N CYS A 193 5.51 8.73 25.87
CA CYS A 193 6.58 9.75 25.97
C CYS A 193 6.24 10.87 26.97
N LEU A 194 4.98 11.32 26.92
CA LEU A 194 4.43 12.37 27.75
C LEU A 194 3.33 11.76 28.61
N SER A 195 3.52 11.78 29.93
CA SER A 195 2.61 11.21 30.92
C SER A 195 2.72 11.98 32.23
N ASP A 196 1.58 12.17 32.89
CA ASP A 196 1.47 12.65 34.26
C ASP A 196 1.10 11.52 35.24
N GLY A 197 1.18 10.26 34.80
CA GLY A 197 1.00 9.06 35.61
C GLY A 197 2.12 8.87 36.64
N ILE A 198 1.80 8.19 37.74
CA ILE A 198 2.76 7.98 38.84
C ILE A 198 3.76 6.85 38.57
N VAL A 199 3.43 5.92 37.67
CA VAL A 199 4.26 4.73 37.45
C VAL A 199 5.26 5.01 36.34
N HIS A 200 4.79 5.55 35.22
CA HIS A 200 5.59 5.80 34.02
C HIS A 200 5.53 7.29 33.64
N ALA A 201 6.26 8.10 34.40
CA ALA A 201 6.31 9.56 34.22
C ALA A 201 7.40 10.04 33.24
N THR A 202 8.24 9.14 32.72
CA THR A 202 9.35 9.47 31.81
C THR A 202 8.97 9.24 30.35
N CYS A 203 9.82 9.66 29.41
CA CYS A 203 9.56 9.37 28.00
C CYS A 203 10.13 8.01 27.64
N GLU A 204 9.40 6.94 27.95
CA GLU A 204 9.88 5.57 27.76
C GLU A 204 9.91 5.13 26.30
N SER A 205 9.11 5.76 25.43
CA SER A 205 9.23 5.57 23.97
C SER A 205 10.51 6.17 23.37
N THR A 206 11.30 6.90 24.15
CA THR A 206 12.34 7.86 23.71
C THR A 206 11.78 9.09 22.97
N PHE A 207 12.48 10.21 23.09
CA PHE A 207 12.02 11.53 22.66
C PHE A 207 12.02 11.71 21.14
N ASP A 208 12.96 11.10 20.43
CA ASP A 208 13.16 11.34 19.00
C ASP A 208 11.96 10.94 18.10
N PRO A 209 11.32 9.76 18.25
CA PRO A 209 10.10 9.44 17.49
C PRO A 209 8.91 10.32 17.87
N PHE A 210 8.84 10.76 19.13
CA PHE A 210 7.80 11.68 19.61
C PHE A 210 7.94 13.08 19.01
N ASP A 211 9.16 13.63 19.02
CA ASP A 211 9.49 14.91 18.40
C ASP A 211 9.28 14.86 16.87
N LEU A 212 9.66 13.76 16.22
CA LEU A 212 9.38 13.53 14.80
C LEU A 212 7.87 13.61 14.52
N ALA A 213 7.04 12.95 15.32
CA ALA A 213 5.58 12.98 15.13
C ALA A 213 5.00 14.40 15.31
N ILE A 214 5.46 15.15 16.32
CA ILE A 214 5.02 16.53 16.55
C ILE A 214 5.45 17.46 15.42
N THR A 215 6.72 17.42 15.02
CA THR A 215 7.30 18.30 13.99
C THR A 215 6.74 18.01 12.60
N HIS A 216 6.29 16.78 12.35
CA HIS A 216 5.57 16.38 11.14
C HIS A 216 4.04 16.52 11.28
N HIS A 217 3.57 17.16 12.36
CA HIS A 217 2.17 17.47 12.61
C HIS A 217 1.24 16.26 12.56
N VAL A 218 1.68 15.10 13.05
CA VAL A 218 0.82 13.91 13.25
C VAL A 218 -0.43 14.33 14.04
N ASP A 219 -1.60 13.79 13.68
CA ASP A 219 -2.86 14.23 14.27
C ASP A 219 -3.07 13.58 15.65
N LEU A 220 -2.76 12.29 15.77
CA LEU A 220 -2.91 11.51 17.00
C LEU A 220 -1.65 10.71 17.34
N TRP A 221 -1.27 10.73 18.62
CA TRP A 221 -0.29 9.83 19.22
C TRP A 221 -1.00 8.98 20.27
N LEU A 222 -1.05 7.67 20.05
CA LEU A 222 -1.86 6.73 20.81
C LEU A 222 -0.95 5.73 21.51
N ASP A 223 -0.87 5.80 22.83
CA ASP A 223 -0.08 4.89 23.66
C ASP A 223 -0.91 4.28 24.80
N GLY A 224 -0.33 3.27 25.43
CA GLY A 224 -0.88 2.55 26.56
C GLY A 224 0.13 2.57 27.70
N HIS A 225 0.45 1.38 28.21
CA HIS A 225 1.46 1.11 29.25
C HIS A 225 1.18 1.75 30.61
N GLU A 226 1.12 3.09 30.70
CA GLU A 226 0.56 3.74 31.87
C GLU A 226 -0.95 3.41 31.99
N HIS A 227 -1.34 2.76 33.09
CA HIS A 227 -2.69 2.24 33.28
C HIS A 227 -3.66 3.31 33.73
N ASN A 228 -3.81 4.37 32.97
CA ASN A 228 -4.77 5.43 33.24
C ASN A 228 -5.27 5.98 31.90
N TYR A 229 -6.11 7.00 31.97
CA TYR A 229 -6.51 7.78 30.81
C TYR A 229 -5.92 9.17 30.91
N GLU A 230 -5.17 9.59 29.90
CA GLU A 230 -4.66 10.95 29.80
C GLU A 230 -4.80 11.46 28.38
N ARG A 231 -5.31 12.69 28.24
CA ARG A 231 -5.43 13.35 26.95
C ARG A 231 -4.85 14.75 26.99
N SER A 232 -3.90 15.00 26.10
CA SER A 232 -3.26 16.30 25.98
C SER A 232 -4.18 17.36 25.38
N TYR A 233 -3.79 18.63 25.52
CA TYR A 233 -4.13 19.66 24.53
C TYR A 233 -3.46 19.35 23.19
N GLN A 234 -3.72 20.16 22.15
CA GLN A 234 -3.01 19.99 20.88
C GLN A 234 -1.58 20.52 20.99
N LEU A 235 -0.61 19.62 21.11
CA LEU A 235 0.80 19.95 21.24
C LEU A 235 1.36 20.43 19.89
N THR A 236 1.94 21.62 19.89
CA THR A 236 2.48 22.30 18.70
C THR A 236 3.99 22.13 18.55
N SER A 237 4.70 22.00 19.67
CA SER A 237 6.12 21.69 19.73
C SER A 237 6.47 21.13 21.11
N CYS A 238 7.50 20.31 21.21
CA CYS A 238 8.10 19.90 22.47
C CYS A 238 9.63 19.97 22.39
N SER A 239 10.30 19.97 23.53
CA SER A 239 11.75 19.87 23.66
C SER A 239 12.11 18.81 24.68
N GLY A 240 13.22 18.12 24.45
CA GLY A 240 13.60 16.94 25.22
C GLY A 240 14.81 16.23 24.63
N SER A 241 15.22 15.13 25.25
CA SER A 241 16.19 14.18 24.69
C SER A 241 16.13 12.85 25.44
N GLY A 242 16.50 11.75 24.76
CA GLY A 242 16.51 10.42 25.36
C GLY A 242 15.16 10.10 25.99
N THR A 243 15.12 9.85 27.30
CA THR A 243 13.91 9.53 28.05
C THR A 243 13.25 10.74 28.74
N THR A 244 13.57 11.97 28.31
CA THR A 244 13.09 13.20 28.95
C THR A 244 12.32 14.10 27.98
N VAL A 245 11.14 14.56 28.42
CA VAL A 245 10.46 15.73 27.85
C VAL A 245 10.67 16.91 28.81
N THR A 246 11.32 17.97 28.34
CA THR A 246 11.64 19.17 29.10
C THR A 246 10.47 20.14 29.13
N SER A 247 9.88 20.42 27.97
CA SER A 247 8.74 21.34 27.85
C SER A 247 7.96 21.08 26.57
N CYS A 248 6.68 21.47 26.58
CA CYS A 248 5.83 21.50 25.40
C CYS A 248 5.13 22.85 25.27
N SER A 249 4.78 23.20 24.04
CA SER A 249 3.86 24.30 23.72
C SER A 249 2.58 23.70 23.17
N ASP A 250 1.44 24.19 23.62
CA ASP A 250 0.14 23.67 23.20
C ASP A 250 -0.80 24.75 22.67
N ASN A 251 -1.79 24.29 21.93
CA ASN A 251 -2.97 25.04 21.57
C ASN A 251 -4.13 24.45 22.37
N LEU A 252 -4.70 25.27 23.25
CA LEU A 252 -5.83 24.89 24.11
C LEU A 252 -7.10 24.53 23.32
N GLY A 253 -7.11 24.84 22.02
CA GLY A 253 -8.26 24.66 21.15
C GLY A 253 -9.36 25.68 21.43
N THR A 254 -10.48 25.49 20.75
CA THR A 254 -11.71 26.26 20.99
C THR A 254 -12.81 25.33 21.50
N VAL A 255 -13.93 25.85 21.98
CA VAL A 255 -15.09 25.02 22.34
C VAL A 255 -16.21 25.28 21.34
N VAL A 256 -16.63 24.25 20.61
CA VAL A 256 -17.75 24.30 19.67
C VAL A 256 -18.83 23.35 20.16
N ASN A 257 -20.02 23.88 20.45
CA ASN A 257 -21.15 23.10 21.00
C ASN A 257 -20.79 22.28 22.26
N GLY A 258 -19.93 22.82 23.12
CA GLY A 258 -19.50 22.16 24.36
C GLY A 258 -18.38 21.11 24.18
N VAL A 259 -17.89 20.90 22.95
CA VAL A 259 -16.81 19.96 22.65
C VAL A 259 -15.51 20.73 22.36
N PRO A 260 -14.42 20.47 23.09
CA PRO A 260 -13.08 20.93 22.72
C PRO A 260 -12.76 20.60 21.26
N THR A 261 -12.36 21.61 20.51
CA THR A 261 -12.19 21.55 19.06
C THR A 261 -10.81 22.09 18.70
N PHE A 262 -10.01 21.23 18.10
CA PHE A 262 -8.66 21.45 17.64
C PHE A 262 -8.62 21.52 16.11
N VAL A 263 -7.47 21.93 15.57
CA VAL A 263 -7.33 22.23 14.13
C VAL A 263 -6.36 21.25 13.49
N ARG A 264 -6.78 20.58 12.42
CA ARG A 264 -5.91 19.67 11.64
C ARG A 264 -4.60 20.35 11.27
N GLY A 265 -3.49 19.64 11.42
CA GLY A 265 -2.15 20.13 11.04
C GLY A 265 -1.59 21.22 11.96
N SER A 266 -2.30 21.62 13.02
CA SER A 266 -1.79 22.61 13.99
C SER A 266 -0.99 21.97 15.13
N GLY A 267 -0.79 20.65 15.11
CA GLY A 267 -0.13 19.91 16.17
C GLY A 267 -0.79 18.56 16.43
N MET A 268 -0.27 17.85 17.42
CA MET A 268 -0.59 16.47 17.75
C MET A 268 -1.35 16.38 19.07
N ILE A 269 -2.30 15.45 19.18
CA ILE A 269 -2.94 15.12 20.46
C ILE A 269 -2.40 13.77 20.93
N VAL A 270 -1.84 13.75 22.14
CA VAL A 270 -1.43 12.56 22.86
C VAL A 270 -2.63 12.00 23.60
N SER A 271 -2.89 10.70 23.44
CA SER A 271 -3.91 9.96 24.16
C SER A 271 -3.30 8.69 24.75
N ILE A 272 -3.11 8.69 26.06
CA ILE A 272 -2.74 7.52 26.85
C ILE A 272 -4.04 6.78 27.19
N ILE A 273 -4.16 5.53 26.74
CA ILE A 273 -5.39 4.73 26.83
C ILE A 273 -5.08 3.35 27.45
N GLY A 274 -4.38 3.32 28.58
CA GLY A 274 -4.06 2.08 29.33
C GLY A 274 -5.22 1.55 30.20
N THR A 275 -6.46 1.77 29.80
CA THR A 275 -7.67 1.48 30.61
C THR A 275 -8.41 0.20 30.21
N GLY A 276 -7.75 -0.67 29.45
CA GLY A 276 -8.38 -1.82 28.79
C GLY A 276 -8.56 -3.09 29.63
N GLY A 277 -7.87 -3.25 30.77
CA GLY A 277 -7.71 -4.59 31.34
C GLY A 277 -7.17 -4.75 32.77
N ILE A 278 -6.52 -5.89 33.00
CA ILE A 278 -6.04 -6.40 34.29
C ILE A 278 -4.82 -5.60 34.76
N GLY A 279 -4.71 -5.37 36.07
CA GLY A 279 -3.68 -4.51 36.68
C GLY A 279 -4.28 -3.36 37.50
N GLY A 280 -5.54 -3.00 37.20
CA GLY A 280 -6.21 -1.84 37.77
C GLY A 280 -5.71 -0.55 37.12
N THR A 281 -6.44 0.56 37.28
CA THR A 281 -5.87 1.85 36.88
C THR A 281 -4.83 2.31 37.91
N TYR A 282 -3.81 3.04 37.47
CA TYR A 282 -2.85 3.71 38.33
C TYR A 282 -3.23 5.17 38.56
N ASN A 283 -2.62 5.79 39.57
CA ASN A 283 -2.94 7.17 39.94
C ASN A 283 -2.36 8.14 38.90
N ILE A 284 -3.13 9.18 38.61
CA ILE A 284 -2.54 10.43 38.11
C ILE A 284 -1.63 11.01 39.20
N CYS A 285 -0.55 11.68 38.83
CA CYS A 285 0.30 12.37 39.78
C CYS A 285 -0.50 13.28 40.72
N THR A 286 -0.15 13.26 42.01
CA THR A 286 -0.74 14.15 43.03
C THR A 286 0.28 15.10 43.68
N THR A 287 1.57 14.90 43.41
CA THR A 287 2.67 15.66 44.04
C THR A 287 3.78 15.90 43.01
N ASN A 288 4.16 17.17 42.78
CA ASN A 288 5.17 17.58 41.80
C ASN A 288 4.86 17.21 40.33
N CYS A 289 3.60 17.40 39.93
CA CYS A 289 3.07 17.04 38.61
C CYS A 289 3.46 18.08 37.55
N SER A 290 4.70 18.01 37.08
CA SER A 290 5.29 19.00 36.17
C SER A 290 4.71 18.93 34.74
N LYS A 291 4.04 17.84 34.39
CA LYS A 291 3.49 17.59 33.05
C LYS A 291 1.98 17.78 32.97
N GLN A 292 1.27 17.77 34.10
CA GLN A 292 -0.18 17.98 34.20
C GLN A 292 -0.73 19.13 33.35
N GLN A 293 0.01 20.24 33.25
CA GLN A 293 -0.41 21.42 32.49
C GLN A 293 -0.65 21.15 30.99
N TYR A 294 -0.03 20.11 30.43
CA TYR A 294 -0.20 19.73 29.02
C TYR A 294 -1.44 18.87 28.76
N PHE A 295 -2.12 18.42 29.83
CA PHE A 295 -3.28 17.54 29.74
C PHE A 295 -4.58 18.30 29.93
N GLN A 296 -5.56 18.06 29.05
CA GLN A 296 -6.89 18.63 29.21
C GLN A 296 -7.81 17.69 30.00
N ARG A 297 -7.56 16.38 29.95
CA ARG A 297 -8.32 15.37 30.69
C ARG A 297 -7.41 14.27 31.20
N LEU A 298 -7.71 13.83 32.42
CA LEU A 298 -6.95 12.85 33.18
C LEU A 298 -7.96 11.97 33.93
N CYS A 299 -7.73 10.66 34.02
CA CYS A 299 -8.51 9.78 34.89
C CYS A 299 -7.65 8.57 35.31
N GLY A 300 -7.48 8.40 36.62
CA GLY A 300 -6.75 7.30 37.23
C GLY A 300 -7.42 6.79 38.51
N SER A 301 -6.74 5.92 39.26
CA SER A 301 -7.33 5.24 40.43
C SER A 301 -7.52 6.12 41.67
N ASN A 302 -6.94 7.31 41.68
CA ASN A 302 -7.17 8.32 42.70
C ASN A 302 -8.50 9.06 42.54
N ASN A 303 -9.33 8.67 41.55
CA ASN A 303 -10.65 9.23 41.27
C ASN A 303 -10.58 10.74 40.99
N ASP A 304 -11.70 11.44 41.19
CA ASP A 304 -11.75 12.89 41.15
C ASP A 304 -10.97 13.50 42.34
N ILE A 305 -9.72 13.91 42.08
CA ILE A 305 -8.82 14.51 43.08
C ILE A 305 -9.00 16.03 43.24
N GLY A 306 -10.15 16.59 42.85
CA GLY A 306 -10.45 18.02 42.96
C GLY A 306 -9.73 18.90 41.92
N ILE A 307 -9.10 18.26 40.93
CA ILE A 307 -8.50 18.90 39.77
C ILE A 307 -9.55 18.86 38.66
N SER A 308 -9.88 20.01 38.07
CA SER A 308 -10.97 20.09 37.07
C SER A 308 -10.83 19.14 35.89
N GLN A 309 -9.59 18.72 35.57
CA GLN A 309 -9.26 17.78 34.50
C GLN A 309 -9.66 16.33 34.83
N THR A 310 -9.80 15.96 36.12
CA THR A 310 -10.18 14.62 36.60
C THR A 310 -11.66 14.47 36.96
N SER A 311 -12.48 15.48 36.66
CA SER A 311 -13.86 15.52 37.11
C SER A 311 -14.67 14.30 36.65
N GLY A 312 -15.35 13.65 37.58
CA GLY A 312 -16.19 12.47 37.31
C GLY A 312 -15.43 11.14 37.21
N CYS A 313 -14.10 11.15 37.26
CA CYS A 313 -13.27 9.93 37.25
C CYS A 313 -13.51 9.06 38.49
N ASN A 314 -13.76 7.77 38.29
CA ASN A 314 -13.94 6.79 39.36
C ASN A 314 -13.20 5.46 39.08
N ASN A 315 -11.91 5.52 38.73
CA ASN A 315 -11.13 4.31 38.34
C ASN A 315 -11.82 3.58 37.17
N ASP A 316 -12.13 4.34 36.12
CA ASP A 316 -12.96 3.88 35.03
C ASP A 316 -12.15 3.06 34.02
N PHE A 317 -12.67 1.89 33.65
CA PHE A 317 -12.18 1.11 32.53
C PHE A 317 -12.92 1.53 31.27
N GLY A 318 -12.24 1.59 30.13
CA GLY A 318 -12.89 2.04 28.91
C GLY A 318 -11.97 2.05 27.72
N PHE A 319 -12.38 2.83 26.72
CA PHE A 319 -11.62 3.07 25.50
C PHE A 319 -12.08 4.39 24.88
N VAL A 320 -11.29 4.90 23.94
CA VAL A 320 -11.69 6.04 23.12
C VAL A 320 -12.21 5.53 21.78
N GLU A 321 -13.43 5.93 21.43
CA GLU A 321 -13.99 5.71 20.11
C GLU A 321 -13.66 6.91 19.21
N PHE A 322 -13.07 6.63 18.05
CA PHE A 322 -12.75 7.62 17.04
C PHE A 322 -13.68 7.46 15.83
N THR A 323 -14.52 8.46 15.60
CA THR A 323 -15.28 8.60 14.35
C THR A 323 -14.52 9.54 13.42
N VAL A 324 -14.06 9.02 12.29
CA VAL A 324 -13.23 9.76 11.34
C VAL A 324 -13.99 9.94 10.04
N ASP A 325 -14.01 11.18 9.55
CA ASP A 325 -14.44 11.54 8.22
C ASP A 325 -13.41 12.48 7.57
N ALA A 326 -13.64 12.89 6.32
CA ALA A 326 -12.68 13.72 5.59
C ALA A 326 -12.42 15.09 6.27
N ASN A 327 -13.39 15.62 7.03
CA ASN A 327 -13.35 16.94 7.65
C ASN A 327 -13.06 16.91 9.14
N ARG A 328 -13.24 15.77 9.81
CA ARG A 328 -13.17 15.69 11.27
C ARG A 328 -12.73 14.33 11.80
N ILE A 329 -11.92 14.37 12.85
CA ILE A 329 -11.81 13.28 13.84
C ILE A 329 -12.65 13.69 15.04
N LEU A 330 -13.64 12.88 15.43
CA LEU A 330 -14.37 13.01 16.68
C LEU A 330 -13.96 11.87 17.60
N ALA A 331 -13.43 12.21 18.77
CA ALA A 331 -13.03 11.25 19.79
C ALA A 331 -14.01 11.32 20.97
N GLN A 332 -14.42 10.16 21.48
CA GLN A 332 -15.35 10.05 22.59
C GLN A 332 -14.89 8.95 23.55
N TRP A 333 -14.81 9.27 24.85
CA TRP A 333 -14.63 8.27 25.88
C TRP A 333 -15.85 7.35 25.96
N VAL A 334 -15.61 6.05 25.93
CA VAL A 334 -16.62 5.02 26.14
C VAL A 334 -16.28 4.24 27.40
N ASP A 335 -17.07 4.50 28.42
CA ASP A 335 -16.97 3.81 29.70
C ASP A 335 -17.44 2.35 29.59
N ALA A 336 -16.69 1.46 30.22
CA ALA A 336 -16.94 0.03 30.36
C ALA A 336 -17.22 -0.39 31.81
N CYS A 337 -17.52 0.53 32.73
CA CYS A 337 -17.98 0.30 34.10
C CYS A 337 -19.08 -0.78 34.30
N VAL A 338 -19.05 -1.43 35.49
CA VAL A 338 -19.99 -2.49 35.93
C VAL A 338 -21.15 -2.00 36.79
N SER A 339 -21.08 -0.78 37.36
CA SER A 339 -22.13 -0.20 38.20
C SER A 339 -22.40 1.25 37.79
N THR A 340 -23.64 1.55 37.43
CA THR A 340 -24.09 2.87 36.94
C THR A 340 -24.54 3.79 38.08
N PRO A 341 -24.43 5.13 37.89
CA PRO A 341 -23.95 5.82 36.71
C PRO A 341 -22.43 6.05 36.72
N CYS A 342 -21.81 5.94 35.55
CA CYS A 342 -20.40 6.18 35.35
C CYS A 342 -20.24 7.66 34.99
N GLY A 343 -19.39 8.34 35.76
CA GLY A 343 -19.36 9.81 35.83
C GLY A 343 -18.36 10.45 34.87
N PHE A 344 -17.34 9.69 34.46
CA PHE A 344 -16.28 10.23 33.63
C PHE A 344 -16.71 10.34 32.18
N THR A 345 -16.49 11.51 31.60
CA THR A 345 -16.78 11.78 30.21
C THR A 345 -15.66 12.61 29.62
N ASP A 346 -15.25 12.24 28.43
CA ASP A 346 -14.42 13.09 27.60
C ASP A 346 -14.85 13.01 26.15
N SER A 347 -14.69 14.12 25.45
CA SER A 347 -14.83 14.17 24.00
C SER A 347 -14.04 15.35 23.46
N TYR A 348 -13.53 15.21 22.25
CA TYR A 348 -12.93 16.31 21.51
C TYR A 348 -13.08 16.07 20.02
N SER A 349 -12.85 17.11 19.23
CA SER A 349 -12.74 16.98 17.78
C SER A 349 -11.50 17.65 17.23
N ILE A 350 -10.95 17.11 16.15
CA ILE A 350 -9.94 17.76 15.30
C ILE A 350 -10.63 18.05 13.97
N ASN A 351 -10.75 19.33 13.62
CA ASN A 351 -11.46 19.76 12.42
C ASN A 351 -10.48 20.31 11.39
N VAL A 352 -10.77 20.05 10.12
CA VAL A 352 -10.11 20.77 9.02
C VAL A 352 -10.50 22.26 9.11
N PRO A 353 -9.53 23.19 9.07
CA PRO A 353 -9.83 24.62 9.11
C PRO A 353 -10.69 25.06 7.91
N ASN A 354 -11.65 25.95 8.15
CA ASN A 354 -12.48 26.56 7.10
C ASN A 354 -12.45 28.10 7.24
N PRO A 355 -11.93 28.87 6.25
CA PRO A 355 -11.11 28.49 5.07
C PRO A 355 -9.60 28.41 5.40
N PRO A 356 -8.75 27.70 4.60
CA PRO A 356 -8.98 27.19 3.25
C PRO A 356 -9.12 25.66 3.18
N GLY A 357 -10.01 25.15 2.32
CA GLY A 357 -10.19 23.71 2.11
C GLY A 357 -8.95 23.02 1.53
N ASP A 358 -8.93 21.68 1.58
CA ASP A 358 -7.84 20.82 1.12
C ASP A 358 -8.38 19.50 0.47
N PHE A 359 -7.53 18.64 -0.10
CA PHE A 359 -7.93 17.36 -0.69
C PHE A 359 -6.90 16.25 -0.47
N SER A 360 -7.32 14.98 -0.56
CA SER A 360 -6.40 13.83 -0.60
C SER A 360 -6.34 13.23 -2.00
N VAL A 361 -5.27 12.49 -2.29
CA VAL A 361 -5.11 11.73 -3.56
C VAL A 361 -4.72 10.29 -3.25
N SER A 362 -5.40 9.34 -3.89
CA SER A 362 -5.19 7.89 -3.69
C SER A 362 -5.30 7.10 -4.99
N ALA A 363 -4.80 5.87 -5.02
CA ALA A 363 -4.86 4.95 -6.15
C ALA A 363 -5.55 3.64 -5.76
N ASN A 364 -6.39 3.08 -6.64
CA ASN A 364 -7.02 1.77 -6.44
C ASN A 364 -7.10 0.98 -7.76
N PRO A 365 -6.39 -0.16 -7.90
CA PRO A 365 -5.54 -0.81 -6.90
C PRO A 365 -4.30 0.04 -6.52
N VAL A 366 -3.82 -0.14 -5.29
CA VAL A 366 -2.68 0.60 -4.69
C VAL A 366 -1.31 0.15 -5.22
N SER A 367 -1.26 -0.94 -5.98
CA SER A 367 -0.07 -1.41 -6.70
C SER A 367 -0.49 -2.20 -7.94
N LEU A 368 0.42 -2.33 -8.91
CA LEU A 368 0.16 -3.06 -10.15
C LEU A 368 1.23 -4.13 -10.40
N THR A 369 0.82 -5.23 -11.02
CA THR A 369 1.73 -6.19 -11.65
C THR A 369 1.37 -6.28 -13.12
N ILE A 370 2.32 -5.98 -14.01
CA ILE A 370 2.08 -5.80 -15.45
C ILE A 370 3.08 -6.65 -16.24
N PRO A 371 2.64 -7.64 -17.02
CA PRO A 371 3.52 -8.32 -17.97
C PRO A 371 3.97 -7.37 -19.09
N GLN A 372 5.15 -7.58 -19.68
CA GLN A 372 5.53 -6.84 -20.91
C GLN A 372 4.46 -7.00 -22.01
N ALA A 373 4.36 -5.99 -22.88
CA ALA A 373 3.32 -5.83 -23.91
C ALA A 373 1.87 -5.75 -23.38
N VAL A 374 1.67 -5.55 -22.07
CA VAL A 374 0.33 -5.41 -21.44
C VAL A 374 0.15 -4.00 -20.90
N SER A 375 -1.11 -3.54 -20.92
CA SER A 375 -1.57 -2.35 -20.20
C SER A 375 -2.57 -2.75 -19.12
N VAL A 376 -2.49 -2.11 -17.96
CA VAL A 376 -3.41 -2.30 -16.83
C VAL A 376 -3.87 -0.92 -16.35
N THR A 377 -5.09 -0.82 -15.85
CA THR A 377 -5.67 0.43 -15.34
C THR A 377 -5.71 0.46 -13.81
N THR A 378 -5.52 1.65 -13.24
CA THR A 378 -5.85 1.98 -11.84
C THR A 378 -6.71 3.24 -11.80
N SER A 379 -7.56 3.38 -10.79
CA SER A 379 -8.33 4.60 -10.55
C SER A 379 -7.56 5.51 -9.61
N ILE A 380 -7.30 6.76 -10.00
CA ILE A 380 -6.77 7.80 -9.13
C ILE A 380 -7.93 8.65 -8.63
N THR A 381 -8.14 8.68 -7.32
CA THR A 381 -9.27 9.36 -6.67
C THR A 381 -8.77 10.56 -5.86
N VAL A 382 -9.41 11.70 -6.08
CA VAL A 382 -9.27 12.91 -5.28
C VAL A 382 -10.49 13.05 -4.38
N LEU A 383 -10.28 13.21 -3.07
CA LEU A 383 -11.34 13.40 -2.08
C LEU A 383 -11.21 14.79 -1.44
N SER A 384 -12.27 15.59 -1.53
CA SER A 384 -12.33 16.96 -0.99
C SER A 384 -12.61 16.97 0.52
N PHE A 385 -11.96 17.89 1.24
CA PHE A 385 -12.28 18.26 2.63
C PHE A 385 -12.03 19.75 2.93
N GLY A 386 -12.49 20.22 4.09
CA GLY A 386 -12.38 21.63 4.51
C GLY A 386 -13.16 22.60 3.62
N GLY A 387 -14.13 22.10 2.84
CA GLY A 387 -14.88 22.89 1.88
C GLY A 387 -14.18 23.11 0.53
N PHE A 388 -13.09 22.38 0.23
CA PHE A 388 -12.40 22.50 -1.06
C PHE A 388 -13.30 22.13 -2.23
N GLY A 389 -13.54 23.05 -3.16
CA GLY A 389 -14.21 22.75 -4.42
C GLY A 389 -13.45 23.42 -5.53
N GLY A 390 -13.07 22.65 -6.56
CA GLY A 390 -12.23 23.21 -7.61
C GLY A 390 -11.63 22.18 -8.56
N LEU A 391 -10.78 22.71 -9.43
CA LEU A 391 -10.03 21.93 -10.40
C LEU A 391 -8.75 21.39 -9.75
N VAL A 392 -8.52 20.08 -9.87
CA VAL A 392 -7.27 19.43 -9.49
C VAL A 392 -6.61 18.86 -10.73
N THR A 393 -5.35 19.23 -10.96
CA THR A 393 -4.53 18.68 -12.04
C THR A 393 -3.75 17.48 -11.53
N LEU A 394 -3.96 16.32 -12.15
CA LEU A 394 -3.23 15.09 -11.86
C LEU A 394 -2.13 14.91 -12.91
N ALA A 395 -0.87 14.85 -12.48
CA ALA A 395 0.29 14.64 -13.34
C ALA A 395 1.02 13.35 -12.94
N ALA A 396 0.90 12.31 -13.76
CA ALA A 396 1.55 11.03 -13.57
C ALA A 396 2.89 10.97 -14.31
N ALA A 397 3.93 10.45 -13.65
CA ALA A 397 5.25 10.25 -14.25
C ALA A 397 5.88 8.94 -13.74
N GLN A 398 6.56 8.22 -14.63
CA GLN A 398 7.25 6.98 -14.27
C GLN A 398 8.60 7.20 -13.55
N SER A 399 8.99 6.21 -12.75
CA SER A 399 10.30 6.10 -12.12
C SER A 399 10.70 4.61 -11.99
N PRO A 400 11.91 4.18 -12.40
CA PRO A 400 12.87 4.96 -13.17
C PRO A 400 12.34 5.27 -14.59
N PRO A 401 12.86 6.31 -15.27
CA PRO A 401 12.50 6.57 -16.66
C PRO A 401 12.86 5.38 -17.58
N ASN A 402 11.88 4.84 -18.30
CA ASN A 402 12.06 3.80 -19.30
C ASN A 402 11.21 4.13 -20.55
N ASN A 403 11.82 4.13 -21.73
CA ASN A 403 11.16 4.53 -22.97
C ASN A 403 10.09 3.52 -23.47
N LYS A 404 10.04 2.32 -22.89
CA LYS A 404 9.02 1.29 -23.13
C LYS A 404 7.95 1.24 -22.04
N PHE A 405 8.12 1.93 -20.91
CA PHE A 405 7.11 2.02 -19.87
C PHE A 405 6.42 3.40 -19.95
N SER A 406 5.09 3.43 -19.92
CA SER A 406 4.33 4.67 -20.16
C SER A 406 3.00 4.72 -19.42
N VAL A 407 2.47 5.93 -19.27
CA VAL A 407 1.19 6.21 -18.62
C VAL A 407 0.30 7.11 -19.47
N CYS A 408 -1.01 6.95 -19.32
CA CYS A 408 -2.04 7.74 -20.00
C CYS A 408 -3.28 7.85 -19.12
N TRP A 409 -4.01 8.93 -19.29
CA TRP A 409 -5.36 9.12 -18.76
C TRP A 409 -6.39 8.84 -19.86
N ASP A 410 -7.64 8.59 -19.51
CA ASP A 410 -8.70 8.23 -20.47
C ASP A 410 -8.70 9.10 -21.74
N GLY A 411 -8.57 8.44 -22.90
CA GLY A 411 -8.56 9.11 -24.21
C GLY A 411 -7.26 9.84 -24.57
N VAL A 412 -6.20 9.74 -23.77
CA VAL A 412 -4.89 10.39 -24.01
C VAL A 412 -3.84 9.37 -24.43
N THR A 413 -3.02 9.70 -25.43
CA THR A 413 -1.89 8.86 -25.86
C THR A 413 -0.85 8.69 -24.74
N CYS A 414 -0.44 7.46 -24.46
CA CYS A 414 0.50 7.15 -23.38
C CYS A 414 1.90 7.72 -23.64
N MET A 415 2.51 8.28 -22.61
CA MET A 415 3.86 8.85 -22.61
C MET A 415 4.58 8.56 -21.29
N PRO A 416 5.90 8.76 -21.19
CA PRO A 416 6.63 8.68 -19.93
C PRO A 416 6.02 9.50 -18.78
N ALA A 417 5.38 10.63 -19.11
CA ALA A 417 4.60 11.42 -18.17
C ALA A 417 3.37 12.02 -18.86
N ARG A 418 2.24 12.09 -18.17
CA ARG A 418 0.98 12.67 -18.66
C ARG A 418 0.19 13.33 -17.54
N SER A 419 -0.55 14.38 -17.90
CA SER A 419 -1.49 15.04 -17.01
C SER A 419 -2.93 15.01 -17.52
N THR A 420 -3.85 15.09 -16.57
CA THR A 420 -5.28 15.35 -16.78
C THR A 420 -5.78 16.29 -15.68
N SER A 421 -6.98 16.84 -15.81
CA SER A 421 -7.60 17.63 -14.75
C SER A 421 -9.00 17.11 -14.46
N ILE A 422 -9.36 17.07 -13.19
CA ILE A 422 -10.69 16.69 -12.70
C ILE A 422 -11.25 17.81 -11.83
N THR A 423 -12.57 17.96 -11.84
CA THR A 423 -13.26 18.90 -10.94
C THR A 423 -13.87 18.12 -9.79
N VAL A 424 -13.55 18.53 -8.56
CA VAL A 424 -14.14 17.96 -7.35
C VAL A 424 -15.03 19.00 -6.67
N LEU A 425 -16.22 18.57 -6.24
CA LEU A 425 -17.14 19.40 -5.47
C LEU A 425 -16.80 19.33 -3.98
N ALA A 426 -17.14 20.38 -3.24
CA ALA A 426 -16.90 20.45 -1.80
C ALA A 426 -17.51 19.23 -1.07
N GLY A 427 -16.67 18.51 -0.32
CA GLY A 427 -17.06 17.32 0.44
C GLY A 427 -17.39 16.09 -0.41
N GLN A 428 -17.07 16.10 -1.71
CA GLN A 428 -17.25 14.97 -2.62
C GLN A 428 -15.90 14.40 -3.07
N SER A 429 -15.93 13.29 -3.81
CA SER A 429 -14.76 12.76 -4.51
C SER A 429 -14.94 12.81 -6.03
N ALA A 430 -13.82 12.81 -6.74
CA ALA A 430 -13.76 12.67 -8.19
C ALA A 430 -12.59 11.75 -8.54
N SER A 431 -12.71 10.99 -9.63
CA SER A 431 -11.68 10.02 -10.03
C SER A 431 -11.34 10.14 -11.51
N ALA A 432 -10.11 9.76 -11.85
CA ALA A 432 -9.65 9.58 -13.22
C ALA A 432 -8.99 8.21 -13.38
N THR A 433 -9.25 7.51 -14.48
CA THR A 433 -8.59 6.24 -14.77
C THR A 433 -7.21 6.48 -15.38
N LEU A 434 -6.19 5.94 -14.72
CA LEU A 434 -4.80 5.92 -15.16
C LEU A 434 -4.51 4.56 -15.78
N THR A 435 -4.19 4.55 -17.07
CA THR A 435 -3.66 3.37 -17.76
C THR A 435 -2.14 3.37 -17.68
N VAL A 436 -1.56 2.26 -17.22
CA VAL A 436 -0.12 2.01 -17.15
C VAL A 436 0.22 0.91 -18.15
N SER A 437 1.15 1.19 -19.05
CA SER A 437 1.55 0.29 -20.14
C SER A 437 3.01 -0.10 -20.00
N ALA A 438 3.28 -1.40 -19.91
CA ALA A 438 4.61 -1.97 -20.07
C ALA A 438 4.75 -2.45 -21.51
N GLY A 439 5.50 -1.71 -22.33
CA GLY A 439 5.78 -2.06 -23.70
C GLY A 439 6.70 -3.27 -23.82
N CYS A 440 6.79 -3.78 -25.05
CA CYS A 440 7.74 -4.82 -25.33
C CYS A 440 9.19 -4.31 -25.16
N GLY A 441 10.02 -5.04 -24.39
CA GLY A 441 11.38 -4.63 -24.04
C GLY A 441 11.49 -3.82 -22.73
N THR A 442 10.40 -3.54 -22.02
CA THR A 442 10.49 -2.99 -20.65
C THR A 442 11.18 -4.01 -19.75
N THR A 443 12.38 -3.74 -19.26
CA THR A 443 13.12 -4.65 -18.38
C THR A 443 12.26 -5.10 -17.21
N PRO A 444 12.08 -6.41 -16.97
CA PRO A 444 11.36 -6.89 -15.80
C PRO A 444 11.98 -6.38 -14.50
N GLY A 445 11.15 -6.03 -13.53
CA GLY A 445 11.61 -5.45 -12.27
C GLY A 445 10.62 -4.43 -11.71
N SER A 446 11.08 -3.70 -10.70
CA SER A 446 10.27 -2.72 -9.98
C SER A 446 10.33 -1.34 -10.65
N TYR A 447 9.15 -0.77 -10.85
CA TYR A 447 8.89 0.59 -11.30
C TYR A 447 7.92 1.23 -10.32
N ALA A 448 7.73 2.53 -10.45
CA ALA A 448 6.77 3.32 -9.72
C ALA A 448 6.19 4.40 -10.63
N ILE A 449 4.92 4.74 -10.43
CA ILE A 449 4.32 5.95 -11.00
C ILE A 449 4.07 6.92 -9.87
N ARG A 450 4.67 8.12 -9.95
CA ARG A 450 4.30 9.23 -9.07
C ARG A 450 3.18 10.02 -9.73
N VAL A 451 2.08 10.22 -9.02
CA VAL A 451 0.97 11.09 -9.45
C VAL A 451 0.93 12.31 -8.55
N ASN A 452 1.29 13.47 -9.09
CA ASN A 452 1.17 14.76 -8.41
C ASN A 452 -0.25 15.31 -8.62
N ALA A 453 -0.92 15.72 -7.56
CA ALA A 453 -2.23 16.34 -7.58
C ALA A 453 -2.11 17.80 -7.12
N THR A 454 -2.48 18.75 -7.98
CA THR A 454 -2.28 20.18 -7.73
C THR A 454 -3.55 21.00 -7.92
N SER A 455 -3.79 21.91 -6.97
CA SER A 455 -4.77 23.00 -7.09
C SER A 455 -4.06 24.33 -6.99
N THR A 456 -4.55 25.33 -7.72
CA THR A 456 -4.03 26.71 -7.66
C THR A 456 -4.85 27.63 -6.75
N SER A 457 -6.08 27.25 -6.40
CA SER A 457 -6.97 28.07 -5.57
C SER A 457 -7.86 27.20 -4.65
N PRO A 458 -7.50 27.03 -3.37
CA PRO A 458 -6.21 27.41 -2.76
C PRO A 458 -5.04 26.61 -3.34
N SER A 459 -3.82 27.11 -3.14
CA SER A 459 -2.59 26.44 -3.56
C SER A 459 -2.36 25.20 -2.70
N ILE A 460 -2.64 24.03 -3.27
CA ILE A 460 -2.49 22.73 -2.60
C ILE A 460 -1.68 21.81 -3.51
N PHE A 461 -0.78 21.04 -2.90
CA PHE A 461 0.02 20.04 -3.58
C PHE A 461 0.04 18.76 -2.74
N HIS A 462 -0.43 17.67 -3.35
CA HIS A 462 -0.39 16.32 -2.79
C HIS A 462 0.14 15.34 -3.83
N TRP A 463 0.52 14.15 -3.43
CA TRP A 463 0.94 13.11 -4.36
C TRP A 463 0.69 11.70 -3.85
N VAL A 464 0.62 10.75 -4.77
CA VAL A 464 0.60 9.30 -4.46
C VAL A 464 1.63 8.59 -5.33
N ILE A 465 2.34 7.61 -4.76
CA ILE A 465 3.20 6.68 -5.50
C ILE A 465 2.44 5.38 -5.70
N LEU A 466 2.38 4.91 -6.94
CA LEU A 466 1.86 3.62 -7.33
C LEU A 466 3.03 2.69 -7.68
N PRO A 467 3.40 1.74 -6.82
CA PRO A 467 4.39 0.71 -7.15
C PRO A 467 3.89 -0.17 -8.29
N VAL A 468 4.77 -0.49 -9.23
CA VAL A 468 4.48 -1.33 -10.39
C VAL A 468 5.56 -2.38 -10.57
N THR A 469 5.19 -3.65 -10.54
CA THR A 469 6.10 -4.74 -10.88
C THR A 469 5.89 -5.12 -12.34
N VAL A 470 6.92 -4.94 -13.18
CA VAL A 470 6.90 -5.44 -14.56
C VAL A 470 7.43 -6.86 -14.58
N THR A 471 6.64 -7.80 -15.08
CA THR A 471 7.06 -9.19 -15.26
C THR A 471 7.42 -9.46 -16.71
N ALA A 472 8.34 -10.39 -16.96
CA ALA A 472 8.67 -10.79 -18.32
C ALA A 472 7.43 -11.28 -19.07
N SER A 473 7.32 -10.92 -20.35
CA SER A 473 6.31 -11.41 -21.28
C SER A 473 6.88 -11.43 -22.69
N ALA A 474 6.17 -12.07 -23.59
CA ALA A 474 6.64 -12.50 -24.88
C ALA A 474 6.35 -11.41 -25.94
N CYS A 475 7.34 -11.10 -26.77
CA CYS A 475 7.62 -9.73 -27.16
C CYS A 475 7.79 -9.54 -28.68
N GLY A 476 6.73 -9.84 -29.44
CA GLY A 476 6.65 -9.69 -30.89
C GLY A 476 5.35 -10.29 -31.42
N GLY A 477 4.84 -9.71 -32.52
CA GLY A 477 3.63 -10.19 -33.16
C GLY A 477 3.93 -11.48 -33.91
N SER A 478 3.38 -12.61 -33.50
CA SER A 478 3.96 -13.94 -33.70
C SER A 478 3.02 -14.91 -34.40
N VAL A 479 3.59 -15.77 -35.24
CA VAL A 479 2.81 -16.73 -36.02
C VAL A 479 2.66 -18.04 -35.27
N ALA A 480 1.51 -18.68 -35.38
CA ALA A 480 1.24 -19.94 -34.67
C ALA A 480 2.07 -21.11 -35.19
N ALA A 481 2.26 -22.12 -34.33
CA ALA A 481 2.86 -23.40 -34.70
C ALA A 481 2.20 -24.00 -35.96
N GLY A 482 3.00 -24.59 -36.84
CA GLY A 482 2.53 -25.16 -38.10
C GLY A 482 2.35 -24.16 -39.23
N THR A 483 2.58 -22.86 -38.98
CA THR A 483 2.73 -21.86 -40.04
C THR A 483 3.94 -22.21 -40.89
N LEU A 484 3.75 -22.34 -42.21
CA LEU A 484 4.80 -22.67 -43.15
C LEU A 484 5.55 -21.41 -43.58
N ILE A 485 6.86 -21.38 -43.30
CA ILE A 485 7.76 -20.30 -43.66
C ILE A 485 8.54 -20.68 -44.91
N THR A 486 8.60 -19.77 -45.87
CA THR A 486 9.29 -20.01 -47.15
C THR A 486 10.78 -19.68 -47.03
N LEU A 487 11.63 -20.66 -47.30
CA LEU A 487 13.10 -20.52 -47.30
C LEU A 487 13.59 -19.92 -48.61
N ALA A 488 14.84 -19.44 -48.62
CA ALA A 488 15.44 -18.78 -49.79
C ALA A 488 15.46 -19.64 -51.06
N ASP A 489 15.53 -20.97 -50.93
CA ASP A 489 15.46 -21.94 -52.02
C ASP A 489 14.02 -22.27 -52.49
N ARG A 490 13.02 -21.56 -51.93
CA ARG A 490 11.57 -21.72 -52.15
C ARG A 490 10.95 -22.99 -51.57
N THR A 491 11.72 -23.81 -50.86
CA THR A 491 11.13 -24.85 -50.03
C THR A 491 10.40 -24.21 -48.84
N GLN A 492 9.52 -24.97 -48.20
CA GLN A 492 8.77 -24.49 -47.03
C GLN A 492 9.09 -25.37 -45.84
N THR A 493 9.24 -24.73 -44.68
CA THR A 493 9.41 -25.43 -43.41
C THR A 493 8.46 -24.83 -42.37
N PRO A 494 7.86 -25.65 -41.48
CA PRO A 494 7.11 -25.13 -40.36
C PRO A 494 7.94 -24.19 -39.49
N VAL A 495 7.33 -23.12 -38.97
CA VAL A 495 8.00 -22.06 -38.21
C VAL A 495 8.79 -22.59 -37.02
N GLN A 496 8.27 -23.60 -36.35
CA GLN A 496 8.91 -24.24 -35.19
C GLN A 496 10.24 -24.95 -35.53
N ASN A 497 10.55 -25.15 -36.82
CA ASN A 497 11.79 -25.79 -37.28
C ASN A 497 12.86 -24.78 -37.72
N LEU A 498 12.59 -23.48 -37.59
CA LEU A 498 13.55 -22.43 -37.92
C LEU A 498 14.64 -22.30 -36.86
N ARG A 499 15.76 -21.69 -37.25
CA ARG A 499 16.90 -21.38 -36.37
C ARG A 499 17.66 -20.16 -36.89
N VAL A 500 18.32 -19.44 -35.99
CA VAL A 500 19.20 -18.30 -36.32
C VAL A 500 20.23 -18.73 -37.38
N GLY A 501 20.47 -17.86 -38.36
CA GLY A 501 21.36 -18.09 -39.49
C GLY A 501 20.69 -18.70 -40.72
N LEU A 502 19.46 -19.25 -40.63
CA LEU A 502 18.73 -19.68 -41.82
C LEU A 502 18.36 -18.51 -42.71
N GLN A 503 18.32 -18.77 -44.02
CA GLN A 503 17.96 -17.79 -45.03
C GLN A 503 16.51 -17.97 -45.48
N LEU A 504 15.73 -16.91 -45.39
CA LEU A 504 14.32 -16.86 -45.75
C LEU A 504 14.14 -16.13 -47.08
N LEU A 505 13.13 -16.57 -47.83
CA LEU A 505 12.68 -15.82 -49.00
C LEU A 505 11.81 -14.66 -48.53
N SER A 506 12.22 -13.46 -48.93
CA SER A 506 11.55 -12.21 -48.67
C SER A 506 11.06 -11.60 -49.98
N TYR A 507 10.08 -10.72 -49.90
CA TYR A 507 9.61 -9.94 -51.04
C TYR A 507 9.55 -8.46 -50.66
N ASP A 508 10.25 -7.64 -51.44
CA ASP A 508 10.27 -6.20 -51.27
C ASP A 508 9.11 -5.61 -52.09
N MET A 509 8.07 -5.14 -51.40
CA MET A 509 6.88 -4.55 -52.03
C MET A 509 7.17 -3.23 -52.78
N THR A 510 8.28 -2.56 -52.47
CA THR A 510 8.67 -1.30 -53.08
C THR A 510 9.40 -1.54 -54.39
N ARG A 511 10.41 -2.40 -54.36
CA ARG A 511 11.21 -2.78 -55.53
C ARG A 511 10.51 -3.79 -56.42
N ARG A 512 9.53 -4.51 -55.87
CA ARG A 512 8.80 -5.64 -56.49
C ARG A 512 9.71 -6.80 -56.84
N GLU A 513 10.70 -7.03 -56.00
CA GLU A 513 11.77 -8.01 -56.19
C GLU A 513 11.83 -8.96 -55.01
N TYR A 514 12.33 -10.18 -55.25
CA TYR A 514 12.65 -11.10 -54.18
C TYR A 514 13.98 -10.74 -53.54
N ALA A 515 14.09 -10.94 -52.24
CA ALA A 515 15.32 -10.77 -51.48
C ALA A 515 15.55 -11.98 -50.57
N THR A 516 16.82 -12.21 -50.23
CA THR A 516 17.20 -13.20 -49.23
C THR A 516 17.49 -12.49 -47.91
N THR A 517 16.83 -12.93 -46.83
CA THR A 517 17.06 -12.41 -45.49
C THR A 517 17.59 -13.50 -44.58
N THR A 518 18.45 -13.16 -43.62
CA THR A 518 19.01 -14.12 -42.67
C THR A 518 18.36 -13.94 -41.32
N ILE A 519 17.91 -15.02 -40.67
CA ILE A 519 17.38 -14.95 -39.29
C ILE A 519 18.52 -14.54 -38.35
N THR A 520 18.32 -13.44 -37.63
CA THR A 520 19.27 -12.91 -36.64
C THR A 520 18.86 -13.24 -35.22
N ARG A 521 17.55 -13.37 -34.98
CA ARG A 521 16.97 -13.75 -33.69
C ARG A 521 15.67 -14.52 -33.94
N PHE A 522 15.39 -15.51 -33.11
CA PHE A 522 14.20 -16.34 -33.20
C PHE A 522 13.73 -16.63 -31.77
N GLU A 523 12.50 -16.24 -31.45
CA GLU A 523 11.94 -16.39 -30.10
C GLU A 523 10.64 -17.19 -30.16
N THR A 524 10.39 -17.96 -29.11
CA THR A 524 9.10 -18.60 -28.90
C THR A 524 8.37 -17.82 -27.83
N VAL A 525 7.12 -17.46 -28.11
CA VAL A 525 6.33 -16.51 -27.32
C VAL A 525 4.95 -17.08 -27.03
N VAL A 526 4.35 -16.67 -25.90
CA VAL A 526 3.05 -17.19 -25.44
C VAL A 526 2.08 -16.03 -25.28
N THR A 527 0.89 -16.16 -25.88
CA THR A 527 -0.12 -15.10 -25.86
C THR A 527 -1.45 -15.58 -25.32
N SER A 528 -2.19 -14.66 -24.70
CA SER A 528 -3.51 -14.94 -24.09
C SER A 528 -4.67 -14.83 -25.09
N ASN A 529 -4.38 -14.32 -26.28
CA ASN A 529 -5.32 -14.12 -27.35
C ASN A 529 -4.65 -14.45 -28.69
N GLN A 530 -5.47 -14.93 -29.63
CA GLN A 530 -5.07 -15.11 -31.02
C GLN A 530 -6.22 -14.79 -31.96
N MET A 531 -5.91 -14.62 -33.23
CA MET A 531 -6.90 -14.49 -34.28
C MET A 531 -6.56 -15.36 -35.49
N VAL A 532 -7.60 -15.91 -36.10
CA VAL A 532 -7.51 -16.74 -37.29
C VAL A 532 -8.04 -15.92 -38.46
N ILE A 533 -7.15 -15.60 -39.40
CA ILE A 533 -7.46 -14.84 -40.60
C ILE A 533 -7.59 -15.84 -41.74
N SER A 534 -8.83 -16.06 -42.18
CA SER A 534 -9.15 -16.94 -43.31
C SER A 534 -9.35 -16.13 -44.57
N THR A 535 -8.77 -16.61 -45.65
CA THR A 535 -8.89 -16.04 -46.99
C THR A 535 -9.64 -16.99 -47.92
N SER A 536 -9.98 -16.55 -49.12
CA SER A 536 -10.69 -17.39 -50.10
C SER A 536 -9.86 -18.60 -50.58
N THR A 537 -8.53 -18.54 -50.48
CA THR A 537 -7.62 -19.60 -50.93
C THR A 537 -6.37 -19.69 -50.04
N GLY A 538 -5.82 -20.89 -49.87
CA GLY A 538 -4.63 -21.12 -49.05
C GLY A 538 -4.94 -21.50 -47.61
N LYS A 539 -3.88 -21.68 -46.79
CA LYS A 539 -4.02 -21.93 -45.35
C LYS A 539 -4.39 -20.63 -44.62
N PRO A 540 -5.16 -20.68 -43.53
CA PRO A 540 -5.36 -19.52 -42.67
C PRO A 540 -4.04 -19.02 -42.09
N LEU A 541 -3.93 -17.72 -41.88
CA LEU A 541 -2.85 -17.14 -41.09
C LEU A 541 -3.35 -16.98 -39.65
N ILE A 542 -2.62 -17.56 -38.71
CA ILE A 542 -2.96 -17.52 -37.28
C ILE A 542 -1.87 -16.75 -36.56
N VAL A 543 -2.29 -15.70 -35.86
CA VAL A 543 -1.42 -14.70 -35.22
C VAL A 543 -1.96 -14.37 -33.85
N ASP A 544 -1.10 -13.89 -32.95
CA ASP A 544 -1.58 -13.29 -31.70
C ASP A 544 -2.42 -12.03 -32.01
N GLN A 545 -3.33 -11.63 -31.12
CA GLN A 545 -4.09 -10.37 -31.32
C GLN A 545 -3.25 -9.18 -30.88
N ASN A 546 -2.05 -9.11 -31.43
CA ASN A 546 -1.08 -8.11 -31.10
C ASN A 546 -1.07 -7.06 -32.20
N PRO A 547 -1.53 -5.83 -31.91
CA PRO A 547 -1.56 -4.77 -32.91
C PRO A 547 -0.17 -4.39 -33.43
N ALA A 548 0.90 -4.88 -32.79
CA ALA A 548 2.27 -4.76 -33.29
C ALA A 548 2.53 -5.62 -34.55
N GLN A 549 1.74 -6.68 -34.81
CA GLN A 549 1.84 -7.44 -36.06
C GLN A 549 1.04 -6.75 -37.17
N ARG A 550 1.63 -6.60 -38.36
CA ARG A 550 0.97 -5.98 -39.52
C ARG A 550 1.12 -6.83 -40.76
N LEU A 551 0.19 -6.72 -41.70
CA LEU A 551 0.24 -7.41 -42.98
C LEU A 551 -0.06 -6.44 -44.13
N TYR A 552 0.46 -6.75 -45.32
CA TYR A 552 0.04 -6.04 -46.53
C TYR A 552 -1.38 -6.45 -46.92
N ALA A 553 -2.29 -5.48 -46.90
CA ALA A 553 -3.69 -5.65 -47.27
C ALA A 553 -4.14 -4.63 -48.33
N GLN A 554 -4.96 -5.09 -49.29
CA GLN A 554 -5.70 -4.25 -50.24
C GLN A 554 -7.12 -4.02 -49.71
N LEU A 555 -7.51 -2.76 -49.58
CA LEU A 555 -8.81 -2.32 -49.11
C LEU A 555 -9.87 -2.37 -50.23
N PRO A 556 -11.17 -2.22 -49.91
CA PRO A 556 -12.26 -2.31 -50.90
C PRO A 556 -12.20 -1.26 -52.02
N ASP A 557 -11.57 -0.11 -51.75
CA ASP A 557 -11.33 0.97 -52.72
C ASP A 557 -10.11 0.71 -53.63
N GLY A 558 -9.41 -0.42 -53.44
CA GLY A 558 -8.25 -0.82 -54.22
C GLY A 558 -6.91 -0.34 -53.66
N MET A 559 -6.90 0.48 -52.59
CA MET A 559 -5.69 0.96 -51.95
C MET A 559 -4.94 -0.18 -51.25
N VAL A 560 -3.61 -0.18 -51.32
CA VAL A 560 -2.73 -1.15 -50.62
C VAL A 560 -2.07 -0.47 -49.42
N ALA A 561 -2.11 -1.12 -48.25
CA ALA A 561 -1.49 -0.62 -47.03
C ALA A 561 -0.98 -1.73 -46.11
N LEU A 562 -0.09 -1.37 -45.17
CA LEU A 562 0.25 -2.20 -44.01
C LEU A 562 -0.82 -2.01 -42.94
N VAL A 563 -1.56 -3.08 -42.64
CA VAL A 563 -2.70 -3.06 -41.72
C VAL A 563 -2.39 -3.95 -40.51
N SER A 564 -2.64 -3.46 -39.31
CA SER A 564 -2.55 -4.26 -38.07
C SER A 564 -3.41 -5.51 -38.20
N VAL A 565 -2.94 -6.64 -37.70
CA VAL A 565 -3.75 -7.87 -37.69
C VAL A 565 -5.08 -7.63 -36.98
N THR A 566 -5.11 -6.86 -35.89
CA THR A 566 -6.33 -6.53 -35.14
C THR A 566 -7.32 -5.64 -35.90
N ASP A 567 -6.85 -4.93 -36.94
CA ASP A 567 -7.65 -3.97 -37.73
C ASP A 567 -8.08 -4.53 -39.10
N LEU A 568 -7.65 -5.74 -39.43
CA LEU A 568 -8.09 -6.41 -40.65
C LEU A 568 -9.61 -6.61 -40.61
N LYS A 569 -10.23 -6.51 -41.79
CA LYS A 569 -11.67 -6.68 -41.95
C LYS A 569 -11.96 -7.64 -43.10
N VAL A 570 -13.07 -8.35 -42.97
CA VAL A 570 -13.67 -9.09 -44.08
C VAL A 570 -13.98 -8.10 -45.20
N GLY A 571 -13.63 -8.46 -46.44
CA GLY A 571 -13.70 -7.58 -47.61
C GLY A 571 -12.36 -6.94 -48.00
N TYR A 572 -11.34 -7.00 -47.14
CA TYR A 572 -9.96 -6.67 -47.52
C TYR A 572 -9.33 -7.88 -48.23
N LYS A 573 -8.15 -7.71 -48.83
CA LYS A 573 -7.39 -8.80 -49.45
C LYS A 573 -5.96 -8.83 -48.93
N LEU A 574 -5.37 -9.98 -48.69
CA LEU A 574 -3.95 -10.09 -48.31
C LEU A 574 -3.07 -10.38 -49.53
N PHE A 575 -1.83 -9.90 -49.49
CA PHE A 575 -0.87 -10.11 -50.57
C PHE A 575 -0.22 -11.49 -50.50
N GLN A 576 -0.22 -12.22 -51.63
CA GLN A 576 0.53 -13.45 -51.81
C GLN A 576 1.71 -13.23 -52.76
N PRO A 577 2.94 -13.11 -52.26
CA PRO A 577 4.10 -12.71 -53.06
C PRO A 577 4.50 -13.73 -54.13
N LEU A 578 4.32 -15.03 -53.88
CA LEU A 578 4.70 -16.09 -54.84
C LEU A 578 3.86 -16.06 -56.12
N SER A 579 2.56 -15.72 -55.99
CA SER A 579 1.63 -15.56 -57.11
C SER A 579 1.48 -14.10 -57.55
N GLN A 580 1.98 -13.15 -56.75
CA GLN A 580 1.79 -11.71 -56.90
C GLN A 580 0.32 -11.29 -57.01
N THR A 581 -0.56 -11.99 -56.28
CA THR A 581 -2.00 -11.72 -56.28
C THR A 581 -2.51 -11.28 -54.91
N TRP A 582 -3.70 -10.66 -54.92
CA TRP A 582 -4.42 -10.22 -53.72
C TRP A 582 -5.58 -11.17 -53.45
N VAL A 583 -5.59 -11.79 -52.28
CA VAL A 583 -6.57 -12.82 -51.92
C VAL A 583 -7.55 -12.31 -50.85
N PRO A 584 -8.87 -12.29 -51.12
CA PRO A 584 -9.88 -11.81 -50.18
C PRO A 584 -9.84 -12.49 -48.81
N ILE A 585 -9.93 -11.69 -47.75
CA ILE A 585 -10.25 -12.13 -46.39
C ILE A 585 -11.74 -12.43 -46.35
N THR A 586 -12.07 -13.68 -46.03
CA THR A 586 -13.45 -14.18 -46.00
C THR A 586 -13.97 -14.29 -44.57
N ASN A 587 -13.09 -14.45 -43.59
CA ASN A 587 -13.48 -14.55 -42.19
C ASN A 587 -12.32 -14.17 -41.26
N ILE A 588 -12.64 -13.53 -40.14
CA ILE A 588 -11.71 -13.26 -39.04
C ILE A 588 -12.36 -13.77 -37.77
N GLN A 589 -11.73 -14.76 -37.15
CA GLN A 589 -12.17 -15.30 -35.87
C GLN A 589 -11.23 -14.84 -34.77
N TYR A 590 -11.79 -14.13 -33.80
CA TYR A 590 -11.09 -13.69 -32.61
C TYR A 590 -11.24 -14.73 -31.50
N GLN A 591 -10.12 -15.19 -30.96
CA GLN A 591 -10.07 -15.96 -29.72
C GLN A 591 -9.44 -15.07 -28.66
N ASN A 592 -10.29 -14.35 -27.91
CA ASN A 592 -9.89 -13.32 -26.94
C ASN A 592 -9.38 -13.89 -25.60
N SER A 593 -9.31 -15.21 -25.51
CA SER A 593 -8.90 -15.95 -24.32
C SER A 593 -8.34 -17.31 -24.75
N GLY A 594 -7.27 -17.75 -24.11
CA GLY A 594 -6.61 -19.03 -24.38
C GLY A 594 -5.12 -18.93 -24.09
N ILE A 595 -4.37 -20.02 -24.22
CA ILE A 595 -2.90 -20.00 -24.17
C ILE A 595 -2.42 -20.49 -25.53
N HIS A 596 -1.67 -19.64 -26.24
CA HIS A 596 -1.26 -19.93 -27.60
C HIS A 596 0.25 -19.81 -27.73
N THR A 597 0.89 -20.87 -28.22
CA THR A 597 2.33 -20.87 -28.54
C THR A 597 2.54 -20.30 -29.94
N MET A 598 3.27 -19.21 -29.98
CA MET A 598 3.54 -18.42 -31.17
C MET A 598 5.06 -18.23 -31.32
N TYR A 599 5.49 -17.83 -32.51
CA TYR A 599 6.92 -17.69 -32.82
C TYR A 599 7.25 -16.31 -33.39
N ASP A 600 8.28 -15.70 -32.81
CA ASP A 600 8.90 -14.48 -33.28
C ASP A 600 10.12 -14.76 -34.15
N ILE A 601 10.12 -14.16 -35.33
CA ILE A 601 11.19 -14.30 -36.30
C ILE A 601 11.71 -12.89 -36.60
N TYR A 602 13.02 -12.71 -36.42
CA TYR A 602 13.71 -11.46 -36.74
C TYR A 602 14.80 -11.77 -37.76
N THR A 603 14.87 -10.96 -38.81
CA THR A 603 15.83 -11.17 -39.90
C THR A 603 16.58 -9.89 -40.27
N THR A 604 17.63 -10.03 -41.05
CA THR A 604 18.26 -8.90 -41.76
C THR A 604 17.28 -8.25 -42.75
N ALA A 605 17.58 -7.02 -43.18
CA ALA A 605 16.78 -6.29 -44.18
C ALA A 605 16.65 -7.06 -45.52
N PRO A 606 15.52 -6.91 -46.27
CA PRO A 606 14.40 -6.00 -46.00
C PRO A 606 13.47 -6.45 -44.87
N GLY A 607 13.71 -7.63 -44.28
CA GLY A 607 13.12 -8.02 -43.01
C GLY A 607 11.75 -8.72 -43.07
N ASN A 608 11.13 -8.80 -44.25
CA ASN A 608 9.89 -9.55 -44.42
C ASN A 608 10.17 -11.05 -44.60
N TYR A 609 9.19 -11.89 -44.29
CA TYR A 609 9.20 -13.32 -44.59
C TYR A 609 7.82 -13.76 -45.09
N ILE A 610 7.74 -14.94 -45.70
CA ILE A 610 6.48 -15.45 -46.25
C ILE A 610 5.93 -16.54 -45.33
N ALA A 611 4.79 -16.28 -44.71
CA ALA A 611 4.12 -17.13 -43.73
C ALA A 611 2.77 -17.63 -44.27
N ASN A 612 2.60 -18.95 -44.39
CA ASN A 612 1.43 -19.59 -45.04
C ASN A 612 1.11 -19.02 -46.43
N GLY A 613 2.12 -18.54 -47.14
CA GLY A 613 2.00 -17.93 -48.46
C GLY A 613 1.68 -16.44 -48.46
N TYR A 614 1.51 -15.80 -47.30
CA TYR A 614 1.30 -14.36 -47.17
C TYR A 614 2.59 -13.66 -46.75
N LEU A 615 2.76 -12.41 -47.17
CA LEU A 615 3.91 -11.62 -46.77
C LEU A 615 3.72 -11.09 -45.33
N ASP A 616 4.53 -11.57 -44.42
CA ASP A 616 4.64 -11.14 -43.02
C ASP A 616 5.88 -10.23 -42.88
N PRO A 617 5.69 -8.92 -42.69
CA PRO A 617 6.78 -7.95 -42.62
C PRO A 617 7.67 -8.09 -41.36
N LEU A 618 8.83 -7.41 -41.38
CA LEU A 618 9.70 -7.33 -40.21
C LEU A 618 8.98 -6.67 -39.02
N LYS A 619 9.25 -7.18 -37.82
CA LYS A 619 8.78 -6.64 -36.55
C LYS A 619 9.75 -5.56 -36.08
N ASP A 620 9.26 -4.36 -35.79
CA ASP A 620 10.11 -3.26 -35.31
C ASP A 620 10.43 -3.41 -33.81
N GLY A 621 11.72 -3.67 -33.49
CA GLY A 621 12.27 -3.57 -32.14
C GLY A 621 13.75 -4.03 -32.03
N PRO A 622 14.68 -3.23 -31.49
CA PRO A 622 16.04 -3.66 -31.19
C PRO A 622 16.16 -4.28 -29.78
N HIS A 623 17.34 -4.85 -29.51
CA HIS A 623 17.94 -4.94 -28.18
C HIS A 623 17.82 -3.64 -27.38
#